data_AF-A0A7V8WI39-F1
#
_entry.id   AF-A0A7V8WI39-F1
#
_cell.length_a   1.000
_cell.length_b   1.000
_cell.length_c   1.000
_cell.angle_alpha   90.00
_cell.angle_beta   90.00
_cell.angle_gamma   90.00
#
_symmetry.space_group_name_H-M   'P 1'
#
loop_
_entity.id
_entity.type
_entity.pdbx_description
1 polymer ?
#
loop_
_entity_poly.entity_id
_entity_poly.type
_entity_poly.pdbx_seq_one_letter_code
_entity_poly.pdbx_strand_id
1 'polypeptide(L)'
;MIHATVNGQRTGRAASEGTGASDGDQPVVAPMPGRVVRVLVSVGDEVELRQGVVVVEAMKMENELRSPKKGRVKSISVTPGTSV
;
A
#
# COMPACT_ATOMS: atom_id res chain seq x y z
N MET A 1 8.18 -8.81 -7.12
CA MET A 1 8.45 -8.07 -5.85
C MET A 1 7.33 -7.06 -5.63
N ILE A 2 7.04 -6.67 -4.39
CA ILE A 2 5.95 -5.76 -4.01
C ILE A 2 6.55 -4.54 -3.31
N HIS A 3 6.40 -3.33 -3.85
CA HIS A 3 6.57 -2.10 -3.05
C HIS A 3 5.26 -1.75 -2.36
N ALA A 4 5.31 -1.56 -1.05
CA ALA A 4 4.22 -0.94 -0.31
C ALA A 4 4.45 0.58 -0.26
N THR A 5 4.18 1.29 -1.36
CA THR A 5 4.24 2.76 -1.40
C THR A 5 2.87 3.34 -1.07
N VAL A 6 2.60 3.57 0.22
CA VAL A 6 1.39 4.29 0.64
C VAL A 6 1.70 5.80 0.57
N ASN A 7 1.14 6.46 -0.44
CA ASN A 7 1.23 7.88 -0.78
C ASN A 7 2.58 8.55 -1.09
N GLY A 8 2.66 9.04 -2.34
CA GLY A 8 2.54 10.49 -2.44
C GLY A 8 3.65 11.25 -3.14
N GLN A 9 4.66 10.62 -3.74
CA GLN A 9 5.45 11.30 -4.77
C GLN A 9 5.62 10.39 -5.98
N ARG A 10 4.76 10.65 -6.97
CA ARG A 10 4.91 10.21 -8.35
C ARG A 10 6.27 10.68 -8.88
N THR A 11 7.31 9.87 -8.74
CA THR A 11 8.38 9.88 -9.72
C THR A 11 7.87 9.11 -10.94
N GLY A 12 7.11 9.81 -11.78
CA GLY A 12 6.76 9.35 -13.12
C GLY A 12 5.35 8.77 -13.30
N ARG A 13 4.46 9.65 -13.80
CA ARG A 13 3.31 9.36 -14.69
C ARG A 13 2.00 8.84 -14.05
N ALA A 14 0.94 9.64 -14.30
CA ALA A 14 -0.51 9.38 -14.37
C ALA A 14 -1.09 8.17 -13.61
N ALA A 15 -1.99 8.34 -12.64
CA ALA A 15 -3.44 8.45 -12.87
C ALA A 15 -3.99 7.39 -13.86
N SER A 16 -4.34 6.20 -13.36
CA SER A 16 -5.38 5.37 -13.97
C SER A 16 -5.83 4.28 -12.99
N GLU A 17 -7.14 4.27 -12.73
CA GLU A 17 -7.89 3.09 -12.32
C GLU A 17 -7.55 1.90 -13.22
N GLY A 18 -7.40 0.71 -12.62
CA GLY A 18 -7.56 -0.59 -13.29
C GLY A 18 -6.55 -0.99 -14.37
N THR A 19 -6.11 -2.24 -14.27
CA THR A 19 -5.55 -3.06 -15.37
C THR A 19 -4.10 -2.78 -15.78
N GLY A 20 -3.22 -3.72 -15.41
CA GLY A 20 -1.88 -3.80 -15.98
C GLY A 20 -1.01 -4.75 -15.19
N ALA A 21 -1.11 -6.04 -15.46
CA ALA A 21 -0.11 -7.03 -15.10
C ALA A 21 1.19 -6.71 -15.87
N SER A 22 1.91 -5.69 -15.41
CA SER A 22 3.33 -5.58 -15.69
C SER A 22 4.03 -6.40 -14.62
N ASP A 23 5.01 -7.21 -15.03
CA ASP A 23 5.90 -8.01 -14.17
C ASP A 23 6.82 -7.13 -13.29
N GLY A 24 6.37 -5.91 -13.01
CA GLY A 24 7.05 -4.88 -12.26
C GLY A 24 6.44 -4.68 -10.88
N ASP A 25 6.99 -3.67 -10.24
CA ASP A 25 6.67 -3.25 -8.89
C ASP A 25 5.21 -2.77 -8.78
N GLN A 26 4.45 -3.28 -7.81
CA GLN A 26 3.03 -2.96 -7.64
C GLN A 26 2.81 -2.18 -6.34
N PRO A 27 2.49 -0.87 -6.41
CA PRO A 27 2.23 -0.06 -5.22
C PRO A 27 0.89 -0.42 -4.57
N VAL A 28 0.86 -0.38 -3.23
CA VAL A 28 -0.38 -0.39 -2.44
C VAL A 28 -0.70 1.04 -2.04
N VAL A 29 -1.78 1.60 -2.60
CA VAL A 29 -2.17 3.00 -2.43
C VAL A 29 -3.47 3.08 -1.64
N ALA A 30 -3.58 4.06 -0.74
CA ALA A 30 -4.83 4.32 -0.03
C ALA A 30 -5.87 4.91 -1.02
N PRO A 31 -7.07 4.30 -1.15
CA PRO A 31 -8.09 4.77 -2.10
C PRO A 31 -8.88 5.99 -1.59
N MET A 32 -8.71 6.33 -0.31
CA MET A 32 -9.45 7.37 0.39
C MET A 32 -8.50 8.13 1.32
N PRO A 33 -8.72 9.44 1.54
CA PRO A 33 -7.94 10.21 2.49
C PRO A 33 -8.18 9.71 3.92
N GLY A 34 -7.12 9.70 4.73
CA GLY A 34 -7.16 9.19 6.09
C GLY A 34 -5.82 9.31 6.80
N ARG A 35 -5.64 8.49 7.83
CA ARG A 35 -4.42 8.42 8.63
C ARG A 35 -3.98 6.99 8.78
N VAL A 36 -2.71 6.69 8.50
CA VAL A 36 -2.14 5.37 8.80
C VAL A 36 -2.19 5.17 10.30
N VAL A 37 -2.93 4.17 10.76
CA VAL A 37 -2.96 3.81 12.19
C VAL A 37 -1.93 2.72 12.47
N ARG A 38 -1.77 1.76 11.55
CA ARG A 38 -0.87 0.61 11.75
C ARG A 38 -0.26 0.14 10.43
N VAL A 39 0.98 -0.32 10.49
CA VAL A 39 1.63 -1.07 9.40
C VAL A 39 1.74 -2.52 9.87
N LEU A 40 1.28 -3.46 9.05
CA LEU A 40 1.16 -4.89 9.41
C LEU A 40 2.33 -5.75 8.91
N VAL A 41 3.20 -5.17 8.08
CA VAL A 41 4.31 -5.88 7.41
C VAL A 41 5.59 -5.07 7.52
N SER A 42 6.73 -5.74 7.34
CA SER A 42 8.06 -5.14 7.31
C SER A 42 8.69 -5.26 5.92
N VAL A 43 9.70 -4.43 5.65
CA VAL A 43 10.53 -4.58 4.45
C VAL A 43 11.23 -5.94 4.50
N GLY A 44 11.07 -6.72 3.43
CA GLY A 44 11.60 -8.08 3.33
C GLY A 44 10.58 -9.16 3.67
N ASP A 45 9.38 -8.84 4.14
CA ASP A 45 8.35 -9.84 4.43
C ASP A 45 7.71 -10.40 3.15
N GLU A 46 7.37 -11.68 3.16
CA GLU A 46 6.50 -12.27 2.15
C GLU A 46 5.03 -12.00 2.50
N VAL A 47 4.27 -11.57 1.51
CA VAL A 47 2.84 -11.31 1.61
C VAL A 47 2.09 -12.10 0.55
N GLU A 48 0.92 -12.58 0.91
CA GLU A 48 0.00 -13.31 0.03
C GLU A 48 -0.99 -12.38 -0.68
N LEU A 49 -1.65 -12.90 -1.71
CA LEU A 49 -2.76 -12.20 -2.36
C LEU A 49 -3.83 -11.87 -1.31
N ARG A 50 -4.28 -10.60 -1.30
CA ARG A 50 -5.28 -10.05 -0.37
C ARG A 50 -4.88 -10.05 1.12
N GLN A 51 -3.61 -10.29 1.44
CA GLN A 51 -3.08 -10.13 2.79
C GLN A 51 -3.03 -8.65 3.18
N GLY A 52 -3.46 -8.33 4.39
CA GLY A 52 -3.36 -6.98 4.96
C GLY A 52 -1.92 -6.50 5.08
N VAL A 53 -1.66 -5.28 4.64
CA VAL A 53 -0.33 -4.65 4.73
C VAL A 53 -0.34 -3.39 5.60
N VAL A 54 -1.41 -2.60 5.57
CA VAL A 54 -1.52 -1.33 6.29
C VAL A 54 -2.98 -1.13 6.71
N VAL A 55 -3.21 -0.54 7.88
CA VAL A 55 -4.53 -0.10 8.34
C VAL A 55 -4.57 1.42 8.33
N VAL A 56 -5.59 1.97 7.69
CA VAL A 56 -5.83 3.41 7.57
C VAL A 56 -7.14 3.75 8.26
N GLU A 57 -7.16 4.78 9.08
CA GLU A 57 -8.37 5.34 9.65
C GLU A 57 -8.91 6.44 8.72
N ALA A 58 -10.14 6.29 8.26
CA ALA A 58 -10.87 7.29 7.49
C ALA A 58 -12.28 7.43 8.05
N MET A 59 -12.73 8.67 8.29
CA MET A 59 -14.09 8.97 8.78
C MET A 59 -14.51 8.15 10.02
N LYS A 60 -13.60 7.98 11.00
CA LYS A 60 -13.77 7.18 12.24
C LYS A 60 -13.90 5.66 12.02
N MET A 61 -13.54 5.17 10.84
CA MET A 61 -13.50 3.75 10.52
C MET A 61 -12.09 3.33 10.15
N GLU A 62 -11.67 2.17 10.64
CA GLU A 62 -10.41 1.54 10.23
C GLU A 62 -10.64 0.68 8.99
N ASN A 63 -9.81 0.89 7.98
CA ASN A 63 -9.86 0.17 6.71
C ASN A 63 -8.51 -0.46 6.42
N GLU A 64 -8.51 -1.76 6.15
CA GLU A 64 -7.31 -2.53 5.87
C GLU A 64 -6.98 -2.49 4.36
N LEU A 65 -5.81 -1.96 4.03
CA LEU A 65 -5.23 -2.05 2.70
C LEU A 65 -4.58 -3.42 2.53
N ARG A 66 -4.94 -4.09 1.45
CA ARG A 66 -4.54 -5.47 1.16
C ARG A 66 -3.62 -5.53 -0.05
N SER A 67 -2.73 -6.50 -0.04
CA SER A 67 -1.83 -6.74 -1.17
C SER A 67 -2.61 -7.21 -2.41
N PRO A 68 -2.40 -6.59 -3.58
CA PRO A 68 -3.04 -7.01 -4.83
C PRO A 68 -2.44 -8.28 -5.45
N LYS A 69 -1.30 -8.77 -4.94
CA LYS A 69 -0.64 -10.02 -5.39
C LYS A 69 0.21 -10.65 -4.30
N LYS A 70 0.60 -11.91 -4.49
CA LYS A 70 1.66 -12.53 -3.68
C LYS A 70 3.03 -11.96 -4.05
N GLY A 71 3.93 -11.81 -3.07
CA GLY A 71 5.31 -11.40 -3.30
C GLY A 71 5.99 -10.90 -2.04
N ARG A 72 7.14 -10.23 -2.20
CA ARG A 72 7.97 -9.75 -1.07
C ARG A 72 7.95 -8.23 -0.98
N VAL A 73 7.74 -7.69 0.22
CA VAL A 73 7.77 -6.24 0.50
C VAL A 73 9.18 -5.72 0.29
N LYS A 74 9.35 -4.73 -0.58
CA LYS A 74 10.67 -4.17 -0.92
C LYS A 74 10.94 -2.81 -0.26
N SER A 75 9.91 -2.02 0.01
CA SER A 75 10.00 -0.77 0.75
C SER A 75 8.65 -0.39 1.35
N ILE A 76 8.68 0.35 2.46
CA ILE A 76 7.51 0.94 3.12
C ILE A 76 7.80 2.42 3.33
N SER A 77 6.99 3.30 2.75
CA SER A 77 7.20 4.76 2.81
C SER A 77 6.32 5.47 3.85
N VAL A 78 5.61 4.71 4.69
CA VAL A 78 4.69 5.25 5.69
C VAL A 78 4.99 4.73 7.08
N THR A 79 4.61 5.54 8.06
CA THR A 79 4.64 5.16 9.48
C THR A 79 3.29 5.44 10.12
N PRO A 80 2.95 4.76 11.24
CA PRO A 80 1.79 5.10 12.05
C PRO A 80 1.76 6.61 12.34
N GLY A 81 0.64 7.23 12.03
CA GLY A 81 0.41 8.66 12.16
C GLY A 81 0.55 9.47 10.87
N THR A 82 1.07 8.87 9.80
CA THR A 82 1.17 9.51 8.48
C THR A 82 -0.21 9.76 7.89
N SER A 83 -0.49 11.00 7.49
CA SER A 83 -1.71 11.34 6.74
C SER A 83 -1.57 10.88 5.29
N VAL A 84 -2.65 10.29 4.77
CA VAL A 84 -2.75 9.68 3.44
C VAL A 84 -3.98 10.19 2.71
#